data_AF-A0A551Z6W9-F1
#
_entry.id   AF-A0A551Z6W9-F1
#
_cell.length_a   1.000
_cell.length_b   1.000
_cell.length_c   1.000
_cell.angle_alpha   90.00
_cell.angle_beta   90.00
_cell.angle_gamma   90.00
#
_symmetry.space_group_name_H-M   'P 1'
#
loop_
_entity.id
_entity.type
_entity.pdbx_description
1 polymer ?
#
loop_
_entity_poly.entity_id
_entity_poly.type
_entity_poly.pdbx_seq_one_letter_code
_entity_poly.pdbx_strand_id
1 'polypeptide(L)'
;MTRIKRRQLLSLTGSLLATLGLSQLELKQRAILYRSVLAENTPRKRALLVGVNNYPDTRWIPLEGAVNDVKLQQELLIHRFGFQSDQILLLTDHEATRENILQAFEEHLIKWAQPGDVVVFHFSGHGSQVFDPSISPL
;
A
#
# COMPACT_ATOMS: atom_id res chain seq x y z
N MET A 1 30.89 -17.83 -58.15
CA MET A 1 30.29 -18.15 -56.82
C MET A 1 31.34 -17.88 -55.74
N THR A 2 31.23 -16.76 -55.02
CA THR A 2 32.18 -16.35 -53.98
C THR A 2 31.89 -17.10 -52.67
N ARG A 3 32.88 -17.87 -52.21
CA ARG A 3 32.77 -18.75 -51.04
C ARG A 3 32.97 -17.94 -49.75
N ILE A 4 31.87 -17.51 -49.13
CA ILE A 4 31.89 -16.80 -47.84
C ILE A 4 32.46 -17.75 -46.77
N LYS A 5 33.57 -17.37 -46.13
CA LYS A 5 34.16 -18.17 -45.04
C LYS A 5 33.34 -17.96 -43.76
N ARG A 6 33.08 -19.04 -43.00
CA ARG A 6 32.30 -19.03 -41.73
C ARG A 6 32.73 -17.94 -40.72
N ARG A 7 34.00 -17.53 -40.75
CA ARG A 7 34.54 -16.45 -39.90
C ARG A 7 34.09 -15.05 -40.29
N GLN A 8 33.81 -14.81 -41.58
CA GLN A 8 33.27 -13.54 -42.07
C GLN A 8 31.77 -13.42 -41.78
N LEU A 9 31.05 -14.54 -41.76
CA LEU A 9 29.63 -14.55 -41.39
C LEU A 9 29.41 -14.12 -39.93
N LEU A 10 30.26 -14.60 -39.01
CA LEU A 10 30.19 -14.26 -37.58
C LEU A 10 30.59 -12.81 -37.28
N SER A 11 31.51 -12.22 -38.05
CA SER A 11 31.85 -10.80 -37.89
C SER A 11 30.74 -9.89 -38.42
N LEU A 12 30.08 -10.28 -39.52
CA LEU A 12 28.95 -9.52 -40.09
C LEU A 12 27.74 -9.47 -39.14
N THR A 13 27.44 -10.56 -38.43
CA THR A 13 26.31 -10.59 -37.47
C THR A 13 26.57 -9.75 -36.22
N GLY A 14 27.81 -9.66 -35.75
CA GLY A 14 28.17 -8.84 -34.59
C GLY A 14 28.09 -7.33 -34.86
N SER A 15 28.45 -6.90 -36.07
CA SER A 15 28.43 -5.50 -36.46
C SER A 15 27.02 -4.97 -36.73
N LEU A 16 26.12 -5.78 -37.27
CA LEU A 16 24.71 -5.40 -37.53
C LEU A 16 23.90 -5.18 -36.24
N LEU A 17 24.17 -5.94 -35.18
CA LEU A 17 23.57 -5.73 -33.85
C LEU A 17 24.04 -4.43 -33.18
N ALA A 18 25.25 -3.96 -33.50
CA ALA A 18 25.77 -2.70 -32.98
C ALA A 18 25.22 -1.47 -33.70
N THR A 19 24.82 -1.59 -34.98
CA THR A 19 24.31 -0.47 -35.80
C THR A 19 22.79 -0.33 -35.79
N LEU A 20 22.04 -1.35 -35.36
CA LEU A 20 20.57 -1.29 -35.21
C LEU A 20 20.07 -0.48 -33.98
N GLY A 21 20.93 0.31 -33.33
CA GLY A 21 20.48 1.42 -32.49
C GLY A 21 19.94 1.05 -31.11
N LEU A 22 20.28 -0.12 -30.56
CA LEU A 22 20.35 -0.28 -29.12
C LEU A 22 21.77 0.06 -28.72
N SER A 23 22.05 1.36 -28.54
CA SER A 23 23.36 1.75 -28.06
C SER A 23 23.58 1.08 -26.71
N GLN A 24 24.73 0.44 -26.54
CA GLN A 24 25.13 -0.19 -25.28
C GLN A 24 25.03 0.80 -24.10
N LEU A 25 25.10 2.10 -24.39
CA LEU A 25 24.91 3.18 -23.44
C LEU A 25 23.46 3.34 -22.99
N GLU A 26 22.49 3.36 -23.91
CA GLU A 26 21.05 3.42 -23.57
C GLU A 26 20.58 2.18 -22.83
N LEU A 27 21.07 1.00 -23.21
CA LEU A 27 20.79 -0.24 -22.49
C LEU A 27 21.33 -0.19 -21.06
N LYS A 28 22.56 0.32 -20.86
CA LYS A 28 23.14 0.50 -19.53
C LYS A 28 22.39 1.55 -18.71
N GLN A 29 22.02 2.68 -19.31
CA GLN A 29 21.25 3.73 -18.64
C GLN A 29 19.87 3.25 -18.23
N ARG A 30 19.15 2.55 -19.12
CA ARG A 30 17.87 1.91 -18.81
C ARG A 30 18.02 0.86 -17.72
N ALA A 31 19.07 0.04 -17.76
CA ALA A 31 19.34 -0.95 -16.71
C ALA A 31 19.67 -0.30 -15.36
N ILE A 32 20.39 0.82 -15.34
CA ILE A 32 20.68 1.59 -14.11
C ILE A 32 19.39 2.19 -13.55
N LEU A 33 18.54 2.79 -14.39
CA LEU A 33 17.21 3.30 -14.01
C LEU A 33 16.29 2.19 -13.51
N TYR A 34 16.23 1.06 -14.20
CA TYR A 34 15.45 -0.10 -13.76
C TYR A 34 15.96 -0.62 -12.42
N ARG A 35 17.27 -0.66 -12.24
CA ARG A 35 17.90 -1.11 -11.00
C ARG A 35 17.70 -0.10 -9.87
N SER A 36 17.64 1.21 -10.13
CA SER A 36 17.33 2.22 -9.12
C SER A 36 15.86 2.18 -8.71
N VAL A 37 14.94 1.94 -9.65
CA VAL A 37 13.50 1.73 -9.35
C VAL A 37 13.28 0.43 -8.57
N LEU A 38 14.01 -0.64 -8.91
CA LEU A 38 13.98 -1.89 -8.14
C LEU A 38 14.72 -1.79 -6.80
N ALA A 39 15.70 -0.89 -6.68
CA ALA A 39 16.44 -0.62 -5.45
C ALA A 39 15.72 0.40 -4.54
N GLU A 40 14.78 1.16 -5.08
CA GLU A 40 13.81 1.90 -4.27
C GLU A 40 13.02 0.85 -3.49
N ASN A 41 13.18 0.85 -2.16
CA ASN A 41 12.43 -0.06 -1.31
C ASN A 41 10.95 0.13 -1.62
N THR A 42 10.25 -0.96 -1.97
CA THR A 42 8.80 -0.92 -2.11
C THR A 42 8.23 -0.30 -0.83
N PRO A 43 7.39 0.76 -0.92
CA PRO A 43 6.86 1.43 0.25
C PRO A 43 6.29 0.41 1.21
N ARG A 44 6.72 0.43 2.48
CA ARG A 44 6.13 -0.44 3.48
C ARG A 44 4.69 0.01 3.70
N LYS A 45 3.79 -0.94 3.95
CA LYS A 45 2.35 -0.66 4.01
C LYS A 45 1.77 -1.23 5.29
N ARG A 46 0.99 -0.42 6.00
CA ARG A 46 0.29 -0.84 7.22
C ARG A 46 -1.11 -0.24 7.28
N ALA A 47 -2.07 -1.00 7.78
CA ALA A 47 -3.44 -0.51 7.92
C ALA A 47 -4.00 -0.77 9.31
N LEU A 48 -4.86 0.16 9.75
CA LEU A 48 -5.77 0.01 10.88
C LEU A 48 -7.20 0.12 10.36
N LEU A 49 -7.98 -0.94 10.52
CA LEU A 49 -9.36 -1.03 10.05
C LEU A 49 -10.27 -1.23 11.26
N VAL A 50 -11.28 -0.38 11.41
CA VAL A 50 -12.16 -0.36 12.59
C VAL A 50 -13.61 -0.41 12.13
N GLY A 51 -14.32 -1.49 12.47
CA GLY A 51 -15.72 -1.68 12.09
C GLY A 51 -16.60 -1.96 13.30
N VAL A 52 -17.62 -1.13 13.54
CA VAL A 52 -18.46 -1.26 14.74
C VAL A 52 -19.92 -1.39 14.34
N ASN A 53 -20.47 -2.59 14.53
CA ASN A 53 -21.89 -2.87 14.37
C ASN A 53 -22.63 -2.75 15.71
N ASN A 54 -22.03 -3.31 16.77
CA ASN A 54 -22.67 -3.45 18.07
C ASN A 54 -22.14 -2.41 19.06
N TYR A 55 -23.05 -1.55 19.53
CA TYR A 55 -22.75 -0.49 20.50
C TYR A 55 -23.32 -0.86 21.88
N PRO A 56 -22.52 -0.85 22.96
CA PRO A 56 -23.01 -1.18 24.31
C PRO A 56 -24.06 -0.19 24.83
N ASP A 57 -23.97 1.06 24.39
CA ASP A 57 -24.91 2.11 24.75
C ASP A 57 -26.16 2.03 23.89
N THR A 58 -27.29 1.79 24.55
CA THR A 58 -28.61 1.58 23.92
C THR A 58 -29.13 2.78 23.15
N ARG A 59 -28.50 3.97 23.28
CA ARG A 59 -28.83 5.15 22.45
C ARG A 59 -28.47 4.95 20.99
N TRP A 60 -27.54 4.03 20.68
CA TRP A 60 -27.11 3.72 19.32
C TRP A 60 -27.80 2.47 18.82
N ILE A 61 -28.51 2.59 17.69
CA ILE A 61 -29.10 1.44 17.01
C ILE A 61 -27.97 0.61 16.39
N PRO A 62 -27.92 -0.72 16.62
CA PRO A 62 -26.90 -1.56 15.99
C PRO A 62 -26.90 -1.44 14.46
N LEU A 63 -25.72 -1.48 13.86
CA LEU A 63 -25.53 -1.51 12.41
C LEU A 63 -25.30 -2.96 11.94
N GLU A 64 -25.51 -3.22 10.66
CA GLU A 64 -25.26 -4.55 10.08
C GLU A 64 -24.04 -4.57 9.15
N GLY A 65 -23.67 -3.42 8.56
CA GLY A 65 -22.68 -3.34 7.48
C GLY A 65 -21.24 -3.02 7.90
N ALA A 66 -21.03 -2.35 9.03
CA ALA A 66 -19.74 -1.74 9.34
C ALA A 66 -18.59 -2.76 9.47
N VAL A 67 -18.85 -3.91 10.08
CA VAL A 67 -17.86 -5.01 10.16
C VAL A 67 -17.59 -5.60 8.78
N ASN A 68 -18.60 -5.69 7.92
CA ASN A 68 -18.42 -6.20 6.56
C ASN A 68 -17.59 -5.23 5.71
N ASP A 69 -17.82 -3.92 5.85
CA ASP A 69 -17.07 -2.89 5.13
C ASP A 69 -15.56 -3.00 5.36
N VAL A 70 -15.14 -3.17 6.62
CA VAL A 70 -13.72 -3.28 6.96
C VAL A 70 -13.09 -4.61 6.57
N LYS A 71 -13.87 -5.70 6.52
CA LYS A 71 -13.41 -6.98 5.97
C LYS A 71 -13.20 -6.89 4.47
N LEU A 72 -14.13 -6.29 3.73
CA LEU A 72 -13.95 -6.04 2.29
C LEU A 72 -12.78 -5.11 2.01
N GLN A 73 -12.57 -4.09 2.86
CA GLN A 73 -11.40 -3.22 2.77
C GLN A 73 -10.09 -4.01 2.98
N GLN A 74 -10.05 -4.93 3.95
CA GLN A 74 -8.89 -5.79 4.19
C GLN A 74 -8.55 -6.61 2.94
N GLU A 75 -9.54 -7.31 2.37
CA GLU A 75 -9.37 -8.10 1.15
C GLU A 75 -8.86 -7.25 -0.03
N LEU A 76 -9.44 -6.06 -0.21
CA LEU A 76 -9.02 -5.12 -1.25
C LEU A 76 -7.56 -4.68 -1.05
N LEU A 77 -7.17 -4.34 0.18
CA LEU A 77 -5.80 -3.91 0.50
C LEU A 77 -4.79 -5.02 0.24
N ILE A 78 -5.11 -6.26 0.62
CA ILE A 78 -4.25 -7.42 0.40
C ILE A 78 -4.13 -7.72 -1.09
N HIS A 79 -5.25 -7.97 -1.76
CA HIS A 79 -5.26 -8.54 -3.10
C HIS A 79 -5.03 -7.53 -4.22
N ARG A 80 -5.38 -6.26 -4.00
CA ARG A 80 -5.23 -5.22 -5.03
C ARG A 80 -4.08 -4.26 -4.77
N PHE A 81 -3.80 -3.97 -3.50
CA PHE A 81 -2.81 -2.96 -3.11
C PHE A 81 -1.53 -3.53 -2.49
N GLY A 82 -1.43 -4.85 -2.34
CA GLY A 82 -0.20 -5.52 -1.90
C GLY A 82 0.17 -5.23 -0.45
N PHE A 83 -0.81 -5.01 0.42
CA PHE A 83 -0.59 -5.03 1.86
C PHE A 83 -0.36 -6.48 2.31
N GLN A 84 0.56 -6.68 3.24
CA GLN A 84 0.70 -7.98 3.91
C GLN A 84 -0.37 -8.09 4.99
N SER A 85 -0.97 -9.28 5.13
CA SER A 85 -2.08 -9.52 6.07
C SER A 85 -1.68 -9.29 7.53
N ASP A 86 -0.44 -9.60 7.89
CA ASP A 86 0.15 -9.34 9.22
C ASP A 86 0.45 -7.85 9.49
N GLN A 87 0.36 -7.00 8.46
CA GLN A 87 0.47 -5.54 8.57
C GLN A 87 -0.90 -4.85 8.56
N ILE A 88 -1.99 -5.60 8.68
CA ILE A 88 -3.35 -5.05 8.81
C ILE A 88 -3.89 -5.42 10.19
N LEU A 89 -4.13 -4.40 11.01
CA LEU A 89 -4.80 -4.56 12.29
C LEU A 89 -6.28 -4.28 12.10
N LEU A 90 -7.12 -5.23 12.49
CA LEU A 90 -8.57 -5.16 12.41
C LEU A 90 -9.13 -5.11 13.84
N LEU A 91 -9.94 -4.10 14.16
CA LEU A 91 -10.68 -4.00 15.42
C LEU A 91 -12.17 -3.99 15.12
N THR A 92 -12.92 -4.95 15.69
CA THR A 92 -14.36 -5.05 15.44
C THR A 92 -15.19 -5.12 16.71
N ASP A 93 -16.36 -4.47 16.69
CA ASP A 93 -17.34 -4.48 17.78
C ASP A 93 -16.71 -4.24 19.17
N HIS A 94 -16.77 -5.24 20.04
CA HIS A 94 -16.28 -5.17 21.42
C HIS A 94 -14.77 -4.91 21.54
N GLU A 95 -13.98 -5.19 20.50
CA GLU A 95 -12.55 -4.89 20.47
C GLU A 95 -12.28 -3.44 20.07
N ALA A 96 -13.21 -2.79 19.37
CA ALA A 96 -13.09 -1.42 18.88
C ALA A 96 -13.41 -0.39 19.98
N THR A 97 -12.87 -0.59 21.18
CA THR A 97 -13.00 0.37 22.28
C THR A 97 -12.18 1.63 22.00
N ARG A 98 -12.55 2.75 22.64
CA ARG A 98 -11.77 4.01 22.55
C ARG A 98 -10.29 3.79 22.90
N GLU A 99 -10.03 3.03 23.97
CA GLU A 99 -8.67 2.71 24.41
C GLU A 99 -7.90 1.92 23.36
N ASN A 100 -8.50 0.84 22.84
CA ASN A 100 -7.85 -0.01 21.84
C ASN A 100 -7.61 0.73 20.52
N ILE A 101 -8.54 1.58 20.08
CA ILE A 101 -8.36 2.38 18.87
C ILE A 101 -7.18 3.36 19.05
N LEU A 102 -7.12 4.08 20.17
CA LEU A 102 -6.02 5.01 20.45
C LEU A 102 -4.68 4.28 20.57
N GLN A 103 -4.65 3.14 21.27
CA GLN A 103 -3.45 2.31 21.38
C GLN A 103 -3.01 1.78 20.00
N ALA A 104 -3.95 1.37 19.15
CA ALA A 104 -3.65 0.94 17.79
C ALA A 104 -3.06 2.08 16.94
N PHE A 105 -3.56 3.31 17.07
CA PHE A 105 -2.93 4.46 16.42
C PHE A 105 -1.46 4.62 16.86
N GLU A 106 -1.21 4.66 18.17
CA GLU A 106 0.13 4.88 18.71
C GLU A 106 1.11 3.73 18.36
N GLU A 107 0.74 2.51 18.73
CA GLU A 107 1.64 1.35 18.67
C GLU A 107 1.72 0.73 17.27
N HIS A 108 0.60 0.67 16.55
CA HIS A 108 0.56 0.04 15.24
C HIS A 108 0.94 1.04 14.13
N LEU A 109 0.40 2.26 14.13
CA LEU A 109 0.64 3.19 13.02
C LEU A 109 1.81 4.15 13.28
N ILE A 110 1.72 4.97 14.33
CA ILE A 110 2.58 6.13 14.53
C ILE A 110 4.04 5.72 14.80
N LYS A 111 4.28 4.82 15.76
CA LYS A 111 5.65 4.37 16.09
C LYS A 111 6.35 3.63 14.96
N TRP A 112 5.58 3.02 14.06
CA TRP A 112 6.13 2.23 12.97
C TRP A 112 6.45 3.07 11.72
N ALA A 113 5.64 4.10 11.44
CA ALA A 113 5.71 4.88 10.21
C ALA A 113 7.04 5.63 10.06
N GLN A 114 7.54 5.66 8.82
CA GLN A 114 8.73 6.37 8.37
C GLN A 114 8.42 7.14 7.06
N PRO A 115 9.22 8.14 6.69
CA PRO A 115 9.06 8.83 5.42
C PRO A 115 9.04 7.84 4.24
N GLY A 116 8.01 7.94 3.39
CA GLY A 116 7.82 7.06 2.24
C GLY A 116 6.93 5.83 2.49
N ASP A 117 6.53 5.55 3.73
CA ASP A 117 5.54 4.50 4.01
C ASP A 117 4.12 4.89 3.61
N VAL A 118 3.28 3.87 3.39
CA VAL A 118 1.84 4.04 3.16
C VAL A 118 1.08 3.53 4.37
N VAL A 119 0.28 4.42 4.96
CA VAL A 119 -0.61 4.08 6.07
C VAL A 119 -2.06 4.28 5.65
N VAL A 120 -2.91 3.30 5.95
CA VAL A 120 -4.36 3.38 5.72
C VAL A 120 -5.08 3.27 7.06
N PHE A 121 -5.98 4.22 7.31
CA PHE A 121 -6.96 4.12 8.38
C PHE A 121 -8.37 4.11 7.76
N HIS A 122 -9.20 3.16 8.15
CA HIS A 122 -10.61 3.10 7.77
C HIS A 122 -11.46 2.84 8.99
N PHE A 123 -12.42 3.72 9.23
CA PHE A 123 -13.46 3.54 10.24
C PHE A 123 -14.82 3.42 9.55
N SER A 124 -15.58 2.37 9.88
CA SER A 124 -17.00 2.26 9.55
C SER A 124 -17.81 2.08 10.84
N GLY A 125 -18.86 2.88 11.01
CA GLY A 125 -19.68 2.94 12.21
C GLY A 125 -20.48 4.24 12.31
N HIS A 126 -21.16 4.45 13.45
CA HIS A 126 -21.85 5.70 13.77
C HIS A 126 -20.92 6.89 13.88
N GLY A 127 -21.38 8.03 13.37
CA GLY A 127 -20.79 9.35 13.57
C GLY A 127 -21.76 10.26 14.31
N SER A 128 -21.23 11.16 15.14
CA SER A 128 -22.02 12.12 15.91
C SER A 128 -21.32 13.46 15.99
N GLN A 129 -22.09 14.52 16.20
CA GLN A 129 -21.54 15.84 16.48
C GLN A 129 -21.53 16.07 17.99
N VAL A 130 -20.46 16.71 18.47
CA VAL A 130 -20.34 17.15 19.87
C VAL A 130 -20.10 18.65 19.88
N PHE A 131 -20.61 19.32 20.91
CA PHE A 131 -20.35 20.74 21.10
C PHE A 131 -18.86 20.96 21.40
N ASP A 132 -18.25 21.93 20.72
CA ASP A 132 -16.88 22.35 21.00
C ASP A 132 -16.88 23.41 22.12
N PRO A 133 -16.41 23.08 23.33
CA PRO A 133 -16.42 24.02 24.44
C PRO A 133 -15.41 25.17 24.29
N SER A 134 -14.48 25.10 23.32
CA SER A 134 -13.49 26.15 23.07
C SER A 134 -14.02 27.31 22.23
N ILE A 135 -15.18 27.14 21.58
CA ILE A 135 -15.84 28.19 20.82
C ILE A 135 -16.90 28.82 21.73
N SER A 136 -16.60 29.98 22.32
CA SER A 136 -17.64 30.79 22.96
C SER A 136 -18.72 31.13 21.94
N PRO A 137 -20.02 30.90 22.23
CA PRO A 137 -21.08 31.33 21.34
C PRO A 137 -21.05 32.86 21.21
N LEU A 138 -21.08 33.35 19.97
CA LEU A 138 -21.21 34.78 19.64
C LEU A 138 -22.55 35.35 20.14
#